data_AF-A0A7J3YRA8-F1
#
_entry.id   AF-A0A7J3YRA8-F1
#
_cell.length_a   1.000
_cell.length_b   1.000
_cell.length_c   1.000
_cell.angle_alpha   90.00
_cell.angle_beta   90.00
_cell.angle_gamma   90.00
#
_symmetry.space_group_name_H-M   'P 1'
#
loop_
_entity.id
_entity.type
_entity.pdbx_description
1 polymer ?
#
loop_
_entity_poly.entity_id
_entity_poly.type
_entity_poly.pdbx_seq_one_letter_code
_entity_poly.pdbx_strand_id
1 'polypeptide(L)'
;MIAFHAQQAVEKALKAYLILHGKHFGKTHNLSQLIDLCSEIDQEFQQLHELSIDELYPLAVGARYPDTGIEVTMDEVREAVEKAEKAIAFITRKIEREKN
;
A
#
# COMPACT_ATOMS: atom_id res chain seq x y z
N MET A 1 -13.44 8.48 1.60
CA MET A 1 -12.56 8.65 2.79
C MET A 1 -11.91 7.34 3.25
N ILE A 2 -12.64 6.22 3.33
CA ILE A 2 -12.12 4.92 3.80
C ILE A 2 -10.97 4.38 2.91
N ALA A 3 -11.18 4.29 1.58
CA ALA A 3 -10.15 3.83 0.64
C ALA A 3 -8.86 4.70 0.67
N PHE A 4 -8.99 6.01 0.93
CA PHE A 4 -7.86 6.91 1.12
C PHE A 4 -7.05 6.56 2.38
N HIS A 5 -7.72 6.29 3.50
CA HIS A 5 -7.03 5.85 4.71
C HIS A 5 -6.38 4.47 4.56
N ALA A 6 -7.02 3.55 3.84
CA ALA A 6 -6.45 2.24 3.52
C ALA A 6 -5.15 2.38 2.71
N GLN A 7 -5.16 3.16 1.62
CA GLN A 7 -3.97 3.45 0.82
C GLN A 7 -2.85 4.10 1.66
N GLN A 8 -3.18 5.11 2.46
CA GLN A 8 -2.21 5.81 3.31
C GLN A 8 -1.60 4.92 4.40
N ALA A 9 -2.37 3.97 4.93
CA ALA A 9 -1.87 3.02 5.91
C ALA A 9 -0.83 2.07 5.29
N VAL A 10 -1.12 1.53 4.11
CA VAL A 10 -0.16 0.71 3.34
C VAL A 10 1.10 1.51 2.98
N GLU A 11 0.93 2.74 2.49
CA GLU A 11 2.05 3.61 2.12
C GLU A 11 3.01 3.83 3.28
N LYS A 12 2.48 4.13 4.47
CA LYS A 12 3.29 4.35 5.68
C LYS A 12 3.99 3.08 6.14
N ALA A 13 3.34 1.92 6.03
CA ALA A 13 3.95 0.63 6.38
C ALA A 13 5.13 0.31 5.46
N LEU A 14 4.98 0.46 4.14
CA LEU A 14 6.07 0.26 3.17
C LEU A 14 7.24 1.19 3.46
N LYS A 15 6.96 2.48 3.68
CA LYS A 15 7.98 3.48 4.03
C LYS A 15 8.71 3.14 5.34
N ALA A 16 7.99 2.63 6.34
CA ALA A 16 8.61 2.20 7.60
C ALA A 16 9.61 1.06 7.38
N TYR A 17 9.27 0.08 6.53
CA TYR A 17 10.18 -0.99 6.15
C TYR A 17 11.43 -0.46 5.43
N LEU A 18 11.26 0.45 4.44
CA LEU A 18 12.39 1.08 3.75
C LEU A 18 13.31 1.86 4.71
N ILE A 19 12.74 2.61 5.66
CA ILE A 19 13.50 3.34 6.68
C ILE A 19 14.31 2.39 7.55
N LEU A 20 13.71 1.27 7.98
CA LEU A 20 14.39 0.26 8.81
C LEU A 20 15.65 -0.29 8.12
N HIS A 21 15.60 -0.48 6.80
CA HIS A 21 16.73 -0.95 6.00
C HIS A 21 17.63 0.16 5.44
N GLY A 22 17.43 1.42 5.86
CA GLY A 22 18.24 2.56 5.38
C GLY A 22 18.09 2.85 3.88
N LYS A 23 17.04 2.34 3.22
CA LYS A 23 16.79 2.54 1.80
C LYS A 23 16.08 3.88 1.60
N HIS A 24 16.72 4.78 0.86
CA HIS A 24 16.13 6.08 0.55
C HIS A 24 15.00 5.95 -0.48
N PHE A 25 13.93 6.71 -0.27
CA PHE A 25 12.83 6.86 -1.24
C PHE A 25 12.52 8.36 -1.39
N GLY A 26 12.21 8.77 -2.62
CA GLY A 26 11.84 10.16 -2.92
C GLY A 26 10.46 10.55 -2.39
N LYS A 27 10.05 11.80 -2.66
CA LYS A 27 8.66 12.25 -2.40
C LYS A 27 7.71 11.57 -3.39
N THR A 28 7.27 10.36 -3.06
CA THR A 28 6.31 9.57 -3.83
C THR A 28 5.17 9.03 -2.96
N HIS A 29 3.99 8.96 -3.54
CA HIS A 29 2.80 8.28 -3.00
C HIS A 29 2.44 7.04 -3.85
N ASN A 30 3.29 6.70 -4.82
CA ASN A 30 3.06 5.57 -5.71
C ASN A 30 3.39 4.27 -4.97
N LEU A 31 2.37 3.48 -4.66
CA LEU A 31 2.52 2.20 -3.97
C LEU A 31 3.35 1.20 -4.78
N SER A 32 3.16 1.16 -6.11
CA SER A 32 3.92 0.25 -7.00
C SER A 32 5.43 0.52 -6.89
N GLN A 33 5.84 1.79 -6.96
CA GLN A 33 7.25 2.17 -6.76
C GLN A 33 7.79 1.81 -5.37
N LEU A 34 6.98 1.98 -4.32
CA LEU A 34 7.40 1.64 -2.96
C LEU A 34 7.53 0.12 -2.78
N ILE A 35 6.63 -0.66 -3.38
CA ILE A 35 6.71 -2.14 -3.38
C ILE A 35 7.97 -2.58 -4.12
N ASP A 36 8.28 -2.01 -5.28
CA ASP A 36 9.49 -2.33 -6.04
C ASP A 36 10.76 -2.08 -5.20
N LEU A 37 10.84 -0.91 -4.55
CA LEU A 37 11.97 -0.58 -3.67
C LEU A 37 12.09 -1.55 -2.48
N CYS A 38 10.98 -2.00 -1.90
CA CYS A 38 11.00 -3.02 -0.86
C CYS A 38 11.45 -4.39 -1.42
N SER A 39 11.06 -4.72 -2.65
CA SER A 39 11.42 -5.99 -3.29
C SER A 39 12.89 -6.11 -3.65
N GLU A 40 13.59 -4.98 -3.81
CA GLU A 40 15.05 -4.95 -3.92
C GLU A 40 15.76 -5.40 -2.63
N ILE A 41 15.07 -5.32 -1.47
CA ILE A 41 15.57 -5.78 -0.17
C ILE A 41 15.11 -7.22 0.08
N ASP A 42 13.82 -7.50 -0.13
CA ASP A 42 13.20 -8.81 0.06
C ASP A 42 12.20 -9.09 -1.06
N GLN A 43 12.54 -10.05 -1.92
CA GLN A 43 11.75 -10.42 -3.09
C GLN A 43 10.32 -10.86 -2.76
N GLU A 44 10.03 -11.29 -1.52
CA GLU A 44 8.66 -11.62 -1.13
C GLU A 44 7.71 -10.42 -1.24
N PHE A 45 8.18 -9.17 -1.26
CA PHE A 45 7.32 -8.01 -1.46
C PHE A 45 6.62 -7.98 -2.83
N GLN A 46 7.11 -8.71 -3.83
CA GLN A 46 6.44 -8.85 -5.13
C GLN A 46 5.01 -9.42 -5.01
N GLN A 47 4.72 -10.18 -3.96
CA GLN A 47 3.36 -10.68 -3.69
C GLN A 47 2.33 -9.56 -3.50
N LEU A 48 2.77 -8.34 -3.15
CA LEU A 48 1.87 -7.19 -3.02
C LEU A 48 1.39 -6.66 -4.38
N HIS A 49 2.18 -6.85 -5.45
CA HIS A 49 1.69 -6.60 -6.82
C HIS A 49 0.70 -7.68 -7.25
N GLU A 50 0.93 -8.94 -6.89
CA GLU A 50 -0.01 -10.03 -7.19
C GLU A 50 -1.38 -9.83 -6.51
N LEU A 51 -1.41 -9.15 -5.36
CA LEU A 51 -2.62 -8.74 -4.65
C LEU A 51 -3.22 -7.42 -5.15
N SER A 52 -2.63 -6.81 -6.18
CA SER A 52 -3.08 -5.55 -6.78
C SER A 52 -3.19 -4.41 -5.76
N ILE A 53 -2.23 -4.31 -4.84
CA ILE A 53 -2.21 -3.29 -3.78
C ILE A 53 -2.01 -1.87 -4.35
N ASP A 54 -1.36 -1.77 -5.49
CA ASP A 54 -1.15 -0.53 -6.24
C ASP A 54 -2.45 0.06 -6.82
N GLU A 55 -3.49 -0.75 -7.03
CA GLU A 55 -4.82 -0.32 -7.47
C GLU A 55 -5.63 0.41 -6.38
N LEU A 56 -5.15 0.46 -5.13
CA LEU A 56 -5.77 1.26 -4.07
C LEU A 56 -5.72 2.77 -4.37
N TYR A 57 -4.82 3.21 -5.26
CA TYR A 57 -4.63 4.62 -5.62
C TYR A 57 -5.82 5.25 -6.39
N PRO A 58 -6.33 4.68 -7.50
CA PRO A 58 -7.48 5.22 -8.22
C PRO A 58 -8.76 5.31 -7.37
N LEU A 59 -9.03 4.33 -6.49
CA LEU A 59 -10.18 4.38 -5.56
C LEU A 59 -10.09 5.54 -4.56
N ALA A 60 -8.89 5.83 -4.05
CA ALA A 60 -8.63 6.95 -3.15
C ALA A 60 -8.77 8.33 -3.84
N VAL A 61 -8.61 8.39 -5.17
CA VAL A 61 -8.83 9.60 -5.98
C VAL A 61 -10.32 9.78 -6.27
N GLY A 62 -11.03 8.74 -6.72
CA GLY A 62 -12.49 8.78 -6.96
C GLY A 62 -13.29 9.15 -5.71
N ALA A 63 -12.88 8.66 -4.53
CA ALA A 63 -13.53 9.01 -3.27
C ALA A 63 -13.30 10.46 -2.78
N ARG A 64 -12.41 11.23 -3.41
CA ARG A 64 -12.10 12.63 -3.05
C ARG A 64 -12.64 13.64 -4.03
N TYR A 65 -12.87 13.25 -5.28
CA TYR A 65 -13.37 14.11 -6.33
C TYR A 65 -14.56 13.41 -7.00
N PRO A 66 -15.80 13.70 -6.57
CA PRO A 66 -17.02 13.15 -7.20
C PRO A 66 -17.09 13.46 -8.71
N ASP A 67 -16.41 14.52 -9.11
CA ASP A 67 -16.39 15.11 -10.45
C ASP A 67 -15.53 14.30 -11.45
N THR A 68 -14.82 13.25 -10.99
CA THR A 68 -13.98 12.41 -11.87
C THR A 68 -14.77 11.35 -12.64
N GLY A 69 -16.07 11.16 -12.33
CA GLY A 69 -16.91 10.12 -12.94
C GLY A 69 -16.57 8.70 -12.52
N ILE A 70 -15.75 8.52 -11.47
CA ILE A 70 -15.45 7.22 -10.88
C ILE A 70 -16.53 6.90 -9.84
N GLU A 71 -17.48 6.04 -10.19
CA GLU A 71 -18.40 5.46 -9.20
C GLU A 71 -17.63 4.44 -8.36
N VAL A 72 -17.47 4.73 -7.07
CA VAL A 72 -16.90 3.80 -6.10
C VAL A 72 -18.04 3.11 -5.36
N THR A 73 -18.15 1.80 -5.52
CA THR A 73 -19.13 0.96 -4.85
C THR A 73 -18.69 0.60 -3.43
N MET A 74 -19.64 0.23 -2.58
CA MET A 74 -19.33 -0.25 -1.22
C MET A 74 -18.50 -1.53 -1.21
N ASP A 75 -18.63 -2.37 -2.24
CA ASP A 75 -17.89 -3.64 -2.32
C ASP A 75 -16.43 -3.39 -2.70
N GLU A 76 -16.14 -2.44 -3.62
CA GLU A 76 -14.77 -2.00 -3.89
C GLU A 76 -14.11 -1.37 -2.66
N VAL A 77 -14.87 -0.63 -1.84
CA VAL A 77 -14.34 -0.08 -0.58
C VAL A 77 -14.00 -1.19 0.41
N ARG A 78 -14.84 -2.22 0.53
CA ARG A 78 -14.56 -3.38 1.41
C ARG A 78 -13.33 -4.14 0.93
N GLU A 79 -13.27 -4.42 -0.37
CA GLU A 79 -12.13 -5.11 -0.96
C GLU A 79 -10.83 -4.32 -0.75
N ALA A 80 -10.88 -3.00 -0.91
CA ALA A 80 -9.74 -2.12 -0.65
C ALA A 80 -9.26 -2.19 0.81
N VAL A 81 -10.18 -2.25 1.77
CA VAL A 81 -9.84 -2.41 3.20
C VAL A 81 -9.22 -3.78 3.45
N GLU A 82 -9.82 -4.87 2.94
CA GLU A 82 -9.28 -6.22 3.12
C GLU A 82 -7.88 -6.37 2.51
N LYS A 83 -7.66 -5.80 1.31
CA LYS A 83 -6.35 -5.75 0.66
C LYS A 83 -5.33 -5.00 1.52
N ALA A 84 -5.70 -3.83 2.04
CA ALA A 84 -4.84 -3.04 2.91
C ALA A 84 -4.48 -3.76 4.22
N GLU A 85 -5.45 -4.43 4.86
CA GLU A 85 -5.21 -5.22 6.08
C GLU A 85 -4.22 -6.36 5.83
N LYS A 86 -4.38 -7.10 4.74
CA LYS A 86 -3.45 -8.18 4.34
C LYS A 86 -2.04 -7.64 4.10
N ALA A 87 -1.91 -6.52 3.39
CA ALA A 87 -0.63 -5.88 3.12
C ALA A 87 0.05 -5.40 4.41
N ILE A 88 -0.67 -4.71 5.29
CA ILE A 88 -0.13 -4.21 6.57
C ILE A 88 0.30 -5.37 7.47
N ALA A 89 -0.49 -6.45 7.53
CA ALA A 89 -0.13 -7.63 8.31
C ALA A 89 1.14 -8.29 7.77
N PHE A 90 1.30 -8.40 6.46
CA PHE A 90 2.53 -8.88 5.83
C PHE A 90 3.75 -8.01 6.17
N ILE A 91 3.65 -6.69 5.95
CA ILE A 91 4.76 -5.75 6.17
C ILE A 91 5.16 -5.71 7.66
N THR A 92 4.18 -5.73 8.57
CA THR A 92 4.44 -5.75 10.02
C THR A 92 5.23 -6.99 10.42
N ARG A 93 4.85 -8.18 9.91
CA ARG A 93 5.61 -9.42 10.17
C ARG A 93 7.05 -9.34 9.66
N LYS A 94 7.28 -8.70 8.51
CA LYS A 94 8.64 -8.48 7.99
C LYS A 94 9.44 -7.57 8.92
N ILE A 95 8.87 -6.45 9.35
CA ILE A 95 9.50 -5.52 10.31
C ILE A 95 9.82 -6.20 11.65
N GLU A 96 8.94 -7.05 12.17
CA GLU A 96 9.16 -7.76 13.44
C GLU A 96 10.28 -8.80 13.37
N ARG A 97 10.42 -9.49 12.23
CA ARG A 97 11.48 -10.49 12.03
C ARG A 97 12.88 -9.88 12.00
N GLU A 98 13.02 -8.65 11.51
CA GLU A 98 14.29 -7.93 11.45
C GLU A 98 14.73 -7.33 12.80
N LYS A 99 13.84 -7.31 13.80
CA LYS A 99 14.15 -6.80 15.15
C LYS A 99 14.66 -7.86 16.13
N ASN A 100 14.62 -9.14 15.75
CA ASN A 100 15.08 -10.28 16.54
C ASN A 100 16.43 -10.79 16.02
#